data_AF-A0A7J7QP44-F1
#
_entry.id   AF-A0A7J7QP44-F1
#
_cell.length_a   1.000
_cell.length_b   1.000
_cell.length_c   1.000
_cell.angle_alpha   90.00
_cell.angle_beta   90.00
_cell.angle_gamma   90.00
#
_symmetry.space_group_name_H-M   'P 1'
#
loop_
_entity.id
_entity.type
_entity.pdbx_description
1 polymer ?
#
loop_
_entity_poly.entity_id
_entity_poly.type
_entity_poly.pdbx_seq_one_letter_code
_entity_poly.pdbx_strand_id
1 'polypeptide(L)'
;MASDADNLRAAILSLYGMAGLAQEQANIWLNSFCRSSEAWQACMQLLEPSERPEVCFFCANTLLSKVRTDWHKLSAEQQTQIGAAIR
;
A
#
# COMPACT_ATOMS: atom_id res chain seq x y z
N MET A 1 -1.88 7.89 -17.59
CA MET A 1 -2.79 7.35 -16.56
C MET A 1 -1.99 7.31 -15.26
N ALA A 2 -2.56 7.76 -14.14
CA ALA A 2 -1.84 7.75 -12.85
C ALA A 2 -1.52 6.30 -12.45
N SER A 3 -0.33 6.07 -11.89
CA SER A 3 0.06 4.73 -11.44
C SER A 3 -0.74 4.31 -10.21
N ASP A 4 -0.76 3.01 -9.90
CA ASP A 4 -1.41 2.52 -8.68
C ASP A 4 -0.78 3.12 -7.41
N ALA A 5 0.53 3.37 -7.42
CA ALA A 5 1.23 4.06 -6.35
C ALA A 5 0.78 5.53 -6.21
N ASP A 6 0.55 6.24 -7.31
CA ASP A 6 0.04 7.62 -7.26
C ASP A 6 -1.39 7.68 -6.70
N ASN A 7 -2.25 6.74 -7.11
CA ASN A 7 -3.61 6.63 -6.57
C ASN A 7 -3.60 6.27 -5.08
N LEU A 8 -2.74 5.33 -4.69
CA LEU A 8 -2.54 4.93 -3.29
C LEU A 8 -2.07 6.12 -2.44
N ARG A 9 -1.06 6.85 -2.90
CA ARG A 9 -0.58 8.06 -2.23
C ARG A 9 -1.70 9.08 -2.05
N ALA A 10 -2.44 9.41 -3.10
CA ALA A 10 -3.53 10.39 -3.04
C ALA A 10 -4.63 9.97 -2.04
N ALA A 11 -4.99 8.68 -2.01
CA ALA A 11 -5.96 8.16 -1.07
C ALA A 11 -5.45 8.21 0.38
N ILE A 12 -4.19 7.85 0.64
CA ILE A 12 -3.58 7.96 1.97
C ILE A 12 -3.57 9.42 2.44
N LEU A 13 -3.17 10.36 1.58
CA LEU A 13 -3.16 11.77 1.93
C LEU A 13 -4.58 12.31 2.20
N SER A 14 -5.58 11.80 1.50
CA SER A 14 -6.98 12.15 1.76
C SER A 14 -7.48 11.57 3.09
N LEU A 15 -7.00 10.37 3.46
CA LEU A 15 -7.32 9.73 4.75
C LEU A 15 -6.76 10.52 5.95
N TYR A 16 -5.54 11.06 5.83
CA TYR A 16 -4.86 11.77 6.92
C TYR A 16 -5.02 13.30 6.88
N GLY A 17 -5.38 13.88 5.72
CA GLY A 17 -5.39 15.34 5.51
C GLY A 17 -6.76 15.99 5.50
N MET A 18 -7.85 15.23 5.37
CA MET A 18 -9.21 15.77 5.23
C MET A 18 -10.14 15.13 6.27
N ALA A 19 -11.10 15.91 6.78
CA ALA A 19 -12.22 15.40 7.57
C ALA A 19 -13.49 15.36 6.72
N GLY A 20 -14.33 14.32 6.91
CA GLY A 20 -15.63 14.20 6.25
C GLY A 20 -15.62 13.26 5.04
N LEU A 21 -16.47 13.54 4.04
CA LEU A 21 -16.80 12.60 2.95
C LEU A 21 -15.59 12.08 2.15
N ALA A 22 -14.58 12.93 1.93
CA ALA A 22 -13.37 12.54 1.21
C ALA A 22 -12.53 11.51 1.98
N GLN A 23 -12.50 11.62 3.32
CA GLN A 23 -11.81 10.67 4.19
C GLN A 23 -12.50 9.30 4.16
N GLU A 24 -13.83 9.29 4.21
CA GLU A 24 -14.62 8.06 4.16
C GLU A 24 -14.46 7.34 2.82
N GLN A 25 -14.54 8.08 1.70
CA GLN A 25 -14.32 7.53 0.37
C GLN A 25 -12.91 6.99 0.19
N ALA A 26 -11.90 7.72 0.67
CA ALA A 26 -10.52 7.25 0.67
C ALA A 26 -10.38 5.96 1.49
N ASN A 27 -10.98 5.89 2.68
CA ASN A 27 -10.94 4.70 3.52
C ASN A 27 -11.58 3.49 2.84
N ILE A 28 -12.76 3.66 2.22
CA ILE A 28 -13.44 2.58 1.48
C ILE A 28 -12.57 2.08 0.33
N TRP A 29 -12.00 3.00 -0.46
CA TRP A 29 -11.12 2.64 -1.57
C TRP A 29 -9.87 1.91 -1.08
N LEU A 30 -9.20 2.43 -0.04
CA LEU A 30 -8.00 1.83 0.55
C LEU A 30 -8.27 0.42 1.07
N ASN A 31 -9.41 0.19 1.73
CA ASN A 31 -9.79 -1.14 2.21
C ASN A 31 -9.97 -2.16 1.08
N SER A 32 -10.47 -1.72 -0.09
CA SER A 32 -10.58 -2.55 -1.28
C SER A 32 -9.22 -2.78 -1.93
N PHE A 33 -8.48 -1.70 -2.19
CA PHE A 33 -7.19 -1.73 -2.88
C PHE A 33 -6.16 -2.55 -2.10
N CYS A 34 -6.04 -2.39 -0.79
CA CYS A 34 -5.04 -3.14 0.01
C CYS A 34 -5.22 -4.67 -0.03
N ARG A 35 -6.42 -5.16 -0.37
CA ARG A 35 -6.70 -6.59 -0.56
C ARG A 35 -6.31 -7.11 -1.94
N SER A 36 -6.06 -6.21 -2.89
CA SER A 36 -5.69 -6.57 -4.25
C SER A 36 -4.24 -7.03 -4.36
N SER A 37 -3.88 -7.59 -5.51
CA SER A 37 -2.51 -8.05 -5.79
C SER A 37 -1.57 -6.87 -6.08
N GLU A 38 -2.11 -5.82 -6.70
CA GLU A 38 -1.42 -4.59 -7.09
C GLU A 38 -0.88 -3.83 -5.87
N ALA A 39 -1.54 -3.97 -4.72
CA ALA A 39 -1.11 -3.35 -3.46
C ALA A 39 0.31 -3.74 -3.03
N TRP A 40 0.80 -4.94 -3.38
CA TRP A 40 2.18 -5.33 -3.09
C TRP A 40 3.17 -4.37 -3.75
N GLN A 41 3.05 -4.20 -5.07
CA GLN A 41 3.97 -3.37 -5.84
C GLN A 41 3.80 -1.88 -5.53
N ALA A 42 2.55 -1.41 -5.40
CA ALA A 42 2.27 -0.02 -5.09
C ALA A 42 2.84 0.39 -3.72
N CYS A 43 2.68 -0.45 -2.67
CA CYS A 43 3.25 -0.14 -1.36
C CYS A 43 4.78 -0.16 -1.37
N MET A 44 5.41 -1.09 -2.10
CA MET A 44 6.87 -1.12 -2.23
C MET A 44 7.42 0.13 -2.92
N GLN A 45 6.75 0.62 -3.97
CA GLN A 45 7.14 1.86 -4.67
C GLN A 45 7.06 3.12 -3.80
N LEU A 46 6.22 3.12 -2.77
CA LEU A 46 6.02 4.25 -1.88
C LEU A 46 6.88 4.17 -0.59
N LEU A 47 7.58 3.06 -0.35
CA LEU A 47 8.50 2.91 0.77
C LEU A 47 9.87 3.52 0.45
N GLU A 48 9.91 4.83 0.34
CA GLU A 48 11.12 5.59 0.01
C GLU A 48 11.40 6.66 1.07
N PRO A 49 12.68 6.99 1.37
CA PRO A 49 13.02 8.00 2.37
C PRO A 49 12.49 9.40 2.07
N SER A 50 12.23 9.71 0.81
CA SER A 50 11.67 10.99 0.38
C SER A 50 10.15 11.10 0.56
N GLU A 51 9.48 9.98 0.84
CA GLU A 51 8.03 9.99 1.00
C GLU A 51 7.58 10.48 2.37
N ARG A 52 6.31 10.92 2.41
CA ARG A 52 5.69 11.40 3.63
C ARG A 52 5.60 10.29 4.68
N PRO A 53 5.88 10.58 5.97
CA PRO A 53 5.86 9.56 7.02
C PRO A 53 4.54 8.79 7.10
N GLU A 54 3.41 9.45 6.88
CA GLU A 54 2.09 8.81 6.92
C GLU A 54 1.90 7.80 5.78
N VAL A 55 2.45 8.10 4.61
CA VAL A 55 2.44 7.21 3.44
C VAL A 55 3.32 5.99 3.69
N CYS A 56 4.55 6.20 4.17
CA CYS A 56 5.47 5.10 4.50
C CYS A 56 4.89 4.21 5.61
N PHE A 57 4.32 4.81 6.66
CA PHE A 57 3.70 4.07 7.76
C PHE A 57 2.53 3.22 7.27
N PHE A 58 1.65 3.77 6.44
CA PHE A 58 0.53 3.03 5.89
C PHE A 58 1.00 1.87 5.01
N CYS A 59 1.93 2.12 4.08
CA CYS A 59 2.46 1.10 3.18
C CYS A 59 3.16 -0.03 3.94
N ALA A 60 3.96 0.29 4.96
CA ALA A 60 4.62 -0.71 5.80
C ALA A 60 3.62 -1.61 6.55
N ASN A 61 2.58 -1.01 7.14
CA ASN A 61 1.53 -1.79 7.84
C ASN A 61 0.73 -2.66 6.87
N THR A 62 0.39 -2.14 5.69
CA THR A 62 -0.29 -2.90 4.65
C THR A 62 0.55 -4.09 4.20
N LEU A 63 1.83 -3.90 3.88
CA LEU A 63 2.73 -5.00 3.52
C LEU A 63 2.87 -6.03 4.64
N LEU A 64 3.01 -5.59 5.90
CA LEU A 64 3.03 -6.50 7.04
C LEU A 64 1.76 -7.35 7.12
N SER A 65 0.59 -6.73 6.94
CA SER A 65 -0.69 -7.45 6.91
C SER A 65 -0.71 -8.47 5.77
N LYS A 66 -0.30 -8.06 4.56
CA LYS A 66 -0.31 -8.94 3.39
C LYS A 66 0.69 -10.09 3.50
N VAL A 67 1.86 -9.90 4.10
CA VAL A 67 2.79 -11.00 4.41
C VAL A 67 2.16 -11.99 5.37
N ARG A 68 1.40 -11.52 6.37
CA ARG A 68 0.72 -12.42 7.31
C ARG A 68 -0.44 -13.18 6.67
N THR A 69 -1.21 -12.56 5.79
CA THR A 69 -2.48 -13.12 5.29
C THR A 69 -2.41 -13.73 3.89
N ASP A 70 -1.58 -13.19 3.00
CA ASP A 70 -1.60 -13.48 1.57
C ASP A 70 -0.30 -14.11 1.05
N TRP A 71 0.74 -14.24 1.88
CA TRP A 71 2.05 -14.76 1.44
C TRP A 71 1.96 -16.13 0.74
N HIS A 72 1.12 -17.02 1.27
CA HIS A 72 0.89 -18.36 0.71
C HIS A 72 0.23 -18.35 -0.69
N LYS A 73 -0.33 -17.21 -1.12
CA LYS A 73 -0.97 -17.04 -2.43
C LYS A 73 0.01 -16.60 -3.51
N LEU A 74 1.22 -16.18 -3.12
CA LEU A 74 2.25 -15.69 -4.03
C LEU A 74 3.03 -16.86 -4.64
N SER A 75 3.48 -16.68 -5.89
CA SER A 75 4.42 -17.60 -6.51
C SER A 75 5.78 -17.57 -5.80
N ALA A 76 6.60 -18.61 -5.95
CA ALA A 76 7.94 -18.66 -5.38
C ALA A 76 8.84 -17.50 -5.85
N GLU A 77 8.65 -17.05 -7.10
CA GLU A 77 9.35 -15.90 -7.67
C GLU A 77 8.95 -14.60 -6.96
N GLN A 78 7.64 -14.37 -6.77
CA GLN A 78 7.13 -13.20 -6.06
C GLN A 78 7.57 -13.17 -4.59
N GLN A 79 7.56 -14.32 -3.92
CA GLN A 79 8.07 -14.44 -2.55
C GLN A 79 9.56 -14.07 -2.47
N THR A 80 10.36 -14.53 -3.43
CA THR A 80 11.79 -14.20 -3.50
C THR A 80 12.00 -12.71 -3.72
N GLN A 81 11.26 -12.10 -4.65
CA GLN A 81 11.35 -10.68 -4.95
C GLN A 81 10.99 -9.80 -3.73
N ILE A 82 9.88 -10.10 -3.06
CA ILE A 82 9.44 -9.34 -1.89
C ILE A 82 10.40 -9.55 -0.71
N GLY A 83 10.89 -10.78 -0.51
CA GLY A 83 11.87 -11.08 0.53
C GLY A 83 13.20 -10.32 0.35
N ALA A 84 13.62 -10.07 -0.89
CA ALA A 84 14.80 -9.27 -1.18
C ALA A 84 14.59 -7.77 -0.91
N ALA A 85 13.36 -7.26 -1.08
CA ALA A 85 13.03 -5.85 -0.87
C ALA A 85 12.89 -5.44 0.61
N ILE A 86 12.70 -6.41 1.52
CA ILE A 86 12.46 -6.16 2.97
C ILE A 86 13.72 -6.42 3.82
N ARG A 87 14.80 -6.93 3.23
CA ARG A 87 16.04 -7.31 3.94
C ARG A 87 16.97 -6.12 4.13
#